data_AF-A0A1H8AQP3-F1
#
_entry.id   AF-A0A1H8AQP3-F1
#
_cell.length_a   1.000
_cell.length_b   1.000
_cell.length_c   1.000
_cell.angle_alpha   90.00
_cell.angle_beta   90.00
_cell.angle_gamma   90.00
#
_symmetry.space_group_name_H-M   'P 1'
#
loop_
_entity.id
_entity.type
_entity.pdbx_description
1 polymer ?
#
loop_
_entity_poly.entity_id
_entity_poly.type
_entity_poly.pdbx_seq_one_letter_code
_entity_poly.pdbx_strand_id
1 'polypeptide(L)'
;MALEDHLESPLARAVRVTVGRQSGFARLIGRSQPYVHKLLQDGKRLPGEYVLTVEAATGVSKHDLRPDLYPREGAAPTGQDRPSDLVRAQ
;
A
#
# COMPACT_ATOMS: atom_id res chain seq x y z
N MET A 1 -2.93 -19.47 16.21
CA MET A 1 -3.39 -18.20 15.61
C MET A 1 -2.41 -17.77 14.55
N ALA A 2 -2.87 -17.19 13.44
CA ALA A 2 -1.97 -16.74 12.38
C ALA A 2 -1.38 -15.36 12.74
N LEU A 3 -0.21 -15.03 12.17
CA LEU A 3 0.51 -13.79 12.44
C LEU A 3 -0.33 -12.56 12.08
N GLU A 4 -1.02 -12.64 10.94
CA GLU A 4 -1.88 -11.57 10.46
C GLU A 4 -3.09 -11.33 11.36
N ASP A 5 -3.53 -12.24 12.23
CA ASP A 5 -4.73 -12.02 13.04
C ASP A 5 -4.54 -10.93 14.13
N HIS A 6 -3.31 -10.63 14.53
CA HIS A 6 -2.99 -9.67 15.59
C HIS A 6 -2.20 -8.44 15.12
N LEU A 7 -1.96 -8.34 13.80
CA LEU A 7 -1.30 -7.19 13.21
C LEU A 7 -2.33 -6.21 12.64
N GLU A 8 -2.25 -4.94 13.04
CA GLU A 8 -3.12 -3.88 12.52
C GLU A 8 -2.62 -3.25 11.21
N SER A 9 -1.52 -3.79 10.65
CA SER A 9 -0.92 -3.25 9.44
C SER A 9 -1.82 -3.43 8.20
N PRO A 10 -1.75 -2.50 7.22
CA PRO A 10 -2.48 -2.63 5.95
C PRO A 10 -2.13 -3.91 5.19
N LEU A 11 -0.87 -4.35 5.28
CA LEU A 11 -0.42 -5.61 4.70
C LEU A 11 -1.11 -6.81 5.37
N ALA A 12 -1.19 -6.83 6.70
CA ALA A 12 -1.89 -7.89 7.42
C ALA A 12 -3.38 -7.91 7.06
N ARG A 13 -4.02 -6.74 6.90
CA ARG A 13 -5.40 -6.63 6.40
C ARG A 13 -5.53 -7.26 5.00
N ALA A 14 -4.64 -6.95 4.07
CA ALA A 14 -4.66 -7.51 2.72
C ALA A 14 -4.53 -9.05 2.72
N VAL A 15 -3.64 -9.58 3.57
CA VAL A 15 -3.48 -11.03 3.75
C VAL A 15 -4.76 -11.66 4.32
N ARG A 16 -5.39 -11.06 5.33
CA ARG A 16 -6.61 -11.61 5.97
C ARG A 16 -7.79 -11.72 5.01
N VAL A 17 -7.99 -10.74 4.12
CA VAL A 17 -9.10 -10.75 3.17
C VAL A 17 -8.84 -11.64 1.95
N THR A 18 -7.60 -12.09 1.75
CA THR A 18 -7.26 -12.98 0.64
C THR A 18 -7.68 -14.42 0.94
N VAL A 19 -8.35 -15.08 -0.01
CA VAL A 19 -8.71 -16.50 0.10
C VAL A 19 -7.45 -17.34 0.27
N GLY A 20 -7.40 -18.21 1.28
CA GLY A 20 -6.19 -18.98 1.60
C GLY A 20 -5.09 -18.17 2.33
N ARG A 21 -5.41 -16.95 2.77
CA ARG A 21 -4.58 -16.09 3.63
C ARG A 21 -3.16 -15.91 3.09
N GLN A 22 -2.11 -16.17 3.89
CA GLN A 22 -0.71 -16.03 3.45
C GLN A 22 -0.38 -16.86 2.20
N SER A 23 -0.93 -18.07 2.07
CA SER A 23 -0.67 -18.93 0.91
C SER A 23 -1.37 -18.43 -0.36
N GLY A 24 -2.59 -17.91 -0.24
CA GLY A 24 -3.29 -17.28 -1.36
C GLY A 24 -2.68 -15.96 -1.77
N PHE A 25 -2.30 -15.14 -0.78
CA PHE A 25 -1.58 -13.88 -1.01
C PHE A 25 -0.23 -14.13 -1.69
N ALA A 26 0.51 -15.16 -1.26
CA ALA A 26 1.77 -15.55 -1.90
C ALA A 26 1.57 -15.89 -3.38
N ARG A 27 0.54 -16.67 -3.72
CA ARG A 27 0.19 -16.98 -5.11
C ARG A 27 -0.20 -15.74 -5.90
N LEU A 28 -0.98 -14.84 -5.29
CA LEU A 28 -1.39 -13.57 -5.90
C LEU A 28 -0.19 -12.73 -6.37
N ILE A 29 0.89 -12.71 -5.59
CA ILE A 29 2.11 -11.93 -5.91
C ILE A 29 3.24 -12.78 -6.52
N GLY A 30 2.99 -14.05 -6.85
CA GLY A 30 4.00 -14.95 -7.43
C GLY A 30 5.18 -15.28 -6.49
N ARG A 31 4.95 -15.32 -5.17
CA ARG A 31 5.97 -15.60 -4.14
C ARG A 31 5.60 -16.84 -3.32
N SER A 32 6.51 -17.21 -2.40
CA SER A 32 6.28 -18.30 -1.45
C SER A 32 5.57 -17.82 -0.19
N GLN A 33 4.83 -18.70 0.49
CA GLN A 33 4.20 -18.35 1.77
C GLN A 33 5.23 -17.93 2.86
N PRO A 34 6.42 -18.55 2.99
CA PRO A 34 7.45 -18.08 3.92
C PRO A 34 7.93 -16.66 3.65
N TYR A 35 7.94 -16.22 2.38
CA TYR A 35 8.23 -14.82 2.04
C TYR A 35 7.19 -13.88 2.64
N VAL A 36 5.90 -14.20 2.52
CA VAL A 36 4.80 -13.41 3.09
C VAL A 36 4.88 -13.40 4.62
N HIS A 37 5.17 -14.55 5.24
CA HIS A 37 5.38 -14.64 6.69
C HIS A 37 6.50 -13.69 7.15
N LYS A 38 7.67 -13.74 6.49
CA LYS A 38 8.79 -12.86 6.82
C LYS A 38 8.47 -11.39 6.57
N LEU A 39 7.72 -11.08 5.52
CA LEU A 39 7.27 -9.72 5.22
C LEU A 39 6.39 -9.16 6.37
N LEU A 40 5.46 -9.97 6.88
CA LEU A 40 4.61 -9.64 8.03
C LEU A 40 5.43 -9.53 9.33
N GLN A 41 6.32 -10.49 9.58
CA GLN A 41 7.13 -10.58 10.79
C GLN A 41 8.11 -9.40 10.91
N ASP A 42 8.77 -9.05 9.81
CA ASP A 42 9.72 -7.93 9.76
C ASP A 42 9.00 -6.56 9.75
N GLY A 43 7.65 -6.54 9.64
CA GLY A 43 6.88 -5.31 9.47
C GLY A 43 7.23 -4.54 8.20
N LYS A 44 7.76 -5.24 7.18
CA LYS A 44 8.25 -4.62 5.95
C LYS A 44 7.09 -4.18 5.07
N ARG A 45 7.29 -3.08 4.37
CA ARG A 45 6.33 -2.60 3.36
C ARG A 45 6.30 -3.54 2.16
N LEU A 46 5.12 -3.63 1.53
CA LEU A 46 4.94 -4.38 0.29
C LEU A 46 5.83 -3.77 -0.83
N PRO A 47 6.58 -4.59 -1.60
CA PRO A 47 7.29 -4.11 -2.79
C PRO A 47 6.35 -3.36 -3.73
N GLY A 48 6.85 -2.27 -4.32
CA GLY A 48 6.03 -1.33 -5.10
C GLY A 48 5.36 -2.00 -6.31
N GLU A 49 6.06 -2.96 -6.92
CA GLU A 49 5.59 -3.77 -8.04
C GLU A 49 4.30 -4.57 -7.75
N TYR A 50 4.03 -4.93 -6.49
CA TYR A 50 2.84 -5.72 -6.12
C TYR A 50 1.67 -4.87 -5.64
N VAL A 51 1.87 -3.56 -5.44
CA VAL A 51 0.86 -2.71 -4.79
C VAL A 51 -0.44 -2.67 -5.59
N LEU A 52 -0.36 -2.46 -6.91
CA LEU A 52 -1.55 -2.36 -7.75
C LEU A 52 -2.27 -3.71 -7.88
N THR A 53 -1.52 -4.81 -7.99
CA THR A 53 -2.07 -6.17 -8.00
C THR A 53 -2.82 -6.47 -6.70
N VAL A 54 -2.23 -6.11 -5.56
CA VAL A 54 -2.84 -6.31 -4.25
C VAL A 54 -4.06 -5.40 -4.05
N GLU A 55 -3.99 -4.13 -4.44
CA GLU A 55 -5.15 -3.22 -4.39
C GLU A 55 -6.32 -3.77 -5.20
N ALA A 56 -6.07 -4.20 -6.44
CA ALA A 56 -7.10 -4.76 -7.32
C ALA A 56 -7.73 -6.05 -6.77
N ALA A 57 -6.95 -6.92 -6.15
CA ALA A 57 -7.43 -8.22 -5.66
C ALA A 57 -8.05 -8.16 -4.26
N THR A 58 -7.60 -7.23 -3.40
CA THR A 58 -7.99 -7.19 -1.98
C THR A 58 -8.83 -5.98 -1.61
N GLY A 59 -8.90 -4.96 -2.46
CA GLY A 59 -9.54 -3.68 -2.17
C GLY A 59 -8.80 -2.83 -1.13
N VAL A 60 -7.63 -3.28 -0.64
CA VAL A 60 -6.80 -2.50 0.29
C VAL A 60 -6.11 -1.39 -0.49
N SER A 61 -6.40 -0.14 -0.14
CA SER A 61 -5.88 1.03 -0.84
C SER A 61 -4.35 1.04 -0.92
N LYS A 62 -3.82 1.38 -2.11
CA LYS A 62 -2.38 1.61 -2.33
C LYS A 62 -1.80 2.68 -1.42
N HIS A 63 -2.61 3.67 -1.02
CA HIS A 63 -2.23 4.73 -0.10
C HIS A 63 -1.95 4.21 1.31
N ASP A 64 -2.59 3.11 1.71
CA ASP A 64 -2.34 2.45 2.99
C ASP A 64 -1.13 1.50 2.88
N LEU A 65 -1.02 0.77 1.78
CA LEU A 65 0.07 -0.20 1.54
C LEU A 65 1.44 0.48 1.38
N ARG A 66 1.49 1.57 0.61
CA ARG A 66 2.70 2.34 0.27
C ARG A 66 2.41 3.84 0.22
N PRO A 67 2.17 4.50 1.37
CA PRO A 67 2.00 5.95 1.44
C PRO A 67 3.20 6.74 0.91
N ASP A 68 4.40 6.14 0.93
CA ASP A 68 5.63 6.71 0.39
C ASP A 68 5.66 6.77 -1.15
N LEU A 69 4.95 5.86 -1.83
CA LEU A 69 4.79 5.90 -3.29
C LEU A 69 3.47 6.54 -3.73
N TYR A 70 2.45 6.43 -2.88
CA TYR A 70 1.09 6.87 -3.17
C TYR A 70 0.58 7.75 -2.02
N PRO A 71 1.04 9.00 -1.89
CA PRO A 71 0.46 9.94 -0.95
C PRO A 71 -1.03 10.20 -1.31
N ARG A 72 -1.88 10.44 -0.32
CA ARG A 72 -3.27 10.86 -0.57
C ARG A 72 -3.27 12.31 -1.05
N GLU A 73 -4.11 12.65 -2.03
CA GLU A 73 -4.28 14.05 -2.47
C GLU A 73 -4.72 14.89 -1.26
N GLY A 74 -3.93 15.91 -0.94
CA GLY A 74 -3.99 16.68 0.32
C GLY A 74 -2.74 16.53 1.22
N ALA A 75 -1.90 15.52 0.97
CA ALA A 75 -0.58 15.37 1.58
C ALA A 75 0.58 15.74 0.64
N ALA A 76 0.28 16.41 -0.48
CA ALA A 76 1.33 17.15 -1.19
C ALA A 76 1.83 18.25 -0.23
N PRO A 77 3.14 18.52 -0.12
CA PRO A 77 3.55 19.81 0.40
C PRO A 77 2.85 20.82 -0.50
N THR A 78 1.93 21.59 0.08
CA THR A 78 1.33 22.75 -0.56
C THR A 78 2.52 23.54 -1.11
N GLY A 79 2.74 23.45 -2.43
CA GLY A 79 3.53 24.40 -3.17
C GLY A 79 2.75 25.69 -3.12
N GLN A 80 2.85 26.35 -1.97
CA GLN A 80 2.35 27.67 -1.72
C GLN A 80 3.02 28.60 -2.73
N ASP A 81 2.21 29.51 -3.26
CA ASP A 81 2.62 30.77 -3.86
C ASP A 81 3.27 30.70 -5.25
N ARG A 82 2.44 30.67 -6.29
CA ARG A 82 2.70 31.60 -7.40
C ARG A 82 1.66 32.72 -7.29
N PRO A 83 2.02 33.93 -6.83
CA PRO A 83 1.14 35.07 -6.99
C PRO A 83 1.03 35.30 -8.50
N SER A 84 -0.15 35.03 -9.05
CA SER A 84 -0.47 35.25 -10.46
C SER A 84 -0.72 36.75 -10.70
N ASP A 85 0.20 37.58 -10.24
CA ASP A 85 0.21 39.02 -10.45
C ASP A 85 1.32 39.33 -11.46
N LEU A 86 1.02 39.13 -12.75
CA LEU A 86 1.65 39.95 -13.78
C LEU A 86 0.66 40.26 -14.90
N VAL A 87 0.10 41.46 -14.75
CA VAL A 87 -0.18 42.46 -15.79
C VAL A 87 -1.38 42.22 -16.72
N ARG A 88 -2.50 42.84 -16.32
CA ARG A 88 -3.35 43.62 -17.23
C ARG A 88 -2.48 44.65 -17.96
N ALA A 89 -2.36 44.51 -19.27
CA ALA A 89 -2.11 45.59 -20.22
C ALA A 89 -2.97 45.26 -21.45
N GLN A 90 -4.13 45.92 -21.59
CA GLN A 90 -4.33 47.10 -22.44
C GLN A 90 -4.21 46.73 -23.92
#